data_AF-A0A2S1XNK8-F1
#
_entry.id   AF-A0A2S1XNK8-F1
#
_cell.length_a   1.000
_cell.length_b   1.000
_cell.length_c   1.000
_cell.angle_alpha   90.00
_cell.angle_beta   90.00
_cell.angle_gamma   90.00
#
_symmetry.space_group_name_H-M   'P 1'
#
loop_
_entity.id
_entity.type
_entity.pdbx_description
1 polymer ?
#
loop_
_entity_poly.entity_id
_entity_poly.type
_entity_poly.pdbx_seq_one_letter_code
_entity_poly.pdbx_strand_id
1 'polypeptide(L)'
;MFGRTVTVNVIENSAAQSTNCQRIATMLLTACPQEVARCSADATVNAPGRPTTGFPYAAPAADEVQLLCVQNTAGGMHWLTRGANGFYDPGDASINNGWSIGTDGTMSAPLAGYGFTGIWIVLK
;
A
#
# COMPACT_ATOMS: atom_id res chain seq x y z
N MET A 1 -10.12 15.87 -12.89
CA MET A 1 -9.73 14.68 -13.65
C MET A 1 -8.71 13.96 -12.77
N PHE A 2 -9.16 13.02 -11.94
CA PHE A 2 -8.26 12.21 -11.09
C PHE A 2 -7.76 11.04 -11.93
N GLY A 3 -6.46 10.73 -11.91
CA GLY A 3 -5.96 9.47 -12.47
C GLY A 3 -5.28 9.56 -13.83
N ARG A 4 -4.29 10.45 -13.99
CA ARG A 4 -3.33 10.31 -15.11
C ARG A 4 -2.06 9.55 -14.73
N THR A 5 -1.86 9.25 -13.45
CA THR A 5 -0.70 8.46 -13.01
C THR A 5 -1.11 7.63 -11.80
N VAL A 6 -1.18 6.31 -11.99
CA VAL A 6 -1.32 5.37 -10.88
C VAL A 6 0.08 4.86 -10.53
N THR A 7 0.43 4.85 -9.25
CA THR A 7 1.70 4.25 -8.82
C THR A 7 1.41 3.17 -7.80
N VAL A 8 1.80 1.93 -8.10
CA VAL A 8 1.68 0.82 -7.16
C VAL A 8 3.03 0.66 -6.47
N ASN A 9 3.05 0.82 -5.16
CA ASN A 9 4.27 0.67 -4.37
C ASN A 9 4.20 -0.57 -3.50
N VAL A 10 5.37 -1.17 -3.29
CA VAL A 10 5.57 -2.25 -2.31
C VAL A 10 6.62 -1.81 -1.31
N ILE A 11 6.39 -2.11 -0.03
CA ILE A 11 7.28 -1.73 1.07
C ILE A 11 8.67 -2.34 0.89
N GLU A 12 9.71 -1.57 1.18
CA GLU A 12 11.09 -2.06 1.11
C GLU A 12 11.37 -3.14 2.16
N ASN A 13 12.32 -4.04 1.87
CA ASN A 13 12.76 -5.09 2.80
C ASN A 13 11.64 -6.04 3.29
N SER A 14 10.64 -6.31 2.46
CA SER A 14 9.57 -7.30 2.75
C SER A 14 10.08 -8.70 3.13
N ALA A 15 11.29 -9.08 2.69
CA ALA A 15 11.93 -10.34 3.04
C ALA A 15 12.35 -10.41 4.53
N ALA A 16 12.43 -9.26 5.21
CA ALA A 16 12.85 -9.13 6.62
C ALA A 16 11.73 -8.61 7.55
N GLN A 17 10.48 -8.44 7.08
CA GLN A 17 9.43 -7.71 7.83
C GLN A 17 8.06 -8.42 7.96
N SER A 18 7.22 -7.86 8.83
CA SER A 18 6.39 -8.46 9.90
C SER A 18 5.15 -9.32 9.58
N THR A 19 4.75 -9.50 8.31
CA THR A 19 3.54 -10.30 7.97
C THR A 19 3.69 -11.16 6.72
N ASN A 20 2.98 -12.30 6.67
CA ASN A 20 2.97 -13.19 5.50
C ASN A 20 2.56 -12.48 4.19
N CYS A 21 1.74 -11.43 4.28
CA CYS A 21 1.25 -10.67 3.13
C CYS A 21 2.37 -9.89 2.42
N GLN A 22 3.27 -9.26 3.19
CA GLN A 22 4.43 -8.55 2.64
C GLN A 22 5.33 -9.50 1.83
N ARG A 23 5.54 -10.72 2.35
CA ARG A 23 6.34 -11.75 1.67
C ARG A 23 5.69 -12.23 0.36
N ILE A 24 4.38 -12.48 0.37
CA ILE A 24 3.63 -12.95 -0.81
C ILE A 24 3.63 -11.88 -1.91
N ALA A 25 3.45 -10.60 -1.56
CA ALA A 25 3.46 -9.48 -2.51
C ALA A 25 4.77 -9.45 -3.33
N THR A 26 5.91 -9.57 -2.65
CA THR A 26 7.22 -9.59 -3.30
C THR A 26 7.44 -10.83 -4.14
N MET A 27 6.98 -11.99 -3.67
CA MET A 27 7.04 -13.22 -4.47
C MET A 27 6.24 -13.09 -5.76
N LEU A 28 5.04 -12.50 -5.71
CA LEU A 28 4.20 -12.29 -6.89
C LEU A 28 4.83 -11.31 -7.88
N LEU A 29 5.42 -10.21 -7.41
CA LEU A 29 6.15 -9.28 -8.28
C LEU A 29 7.33 -9.96 -9.01
N THR A 30 8.01 -10.87 -8.32
CA THR A 30 9.16 -11.61 -8.89
C THR A 30 8.69 -12.71 -9.86
N ALA A 31 7.61 -13.42 -9.52
CA ALA A 31 7.09 -14.53 -10.31
C ALA A 31 6.30 -14.09 -11.56
N CYS A 32 5.73 -12.88 -11.54
CA CYS A 32 4.87 -12.37 -12.61
C CYS A 32 5.43 -11.08 -13.25
N PRO A 33 6.65 -11.13 -13.84
CA PRO A 33 7.28 -9.94 -14.42
C PRO A 33 6.50 -9.36 -15.61
N GLN A 34 5.68 -10.19 -16.29
CA GLN A 34 4.83 -9.73 -17.40
C GLN A 34 3.64 -8.88 -16.93
N GLU A 35 3.03 -9.19 -15.79
CA GLU A 35 1.98 -8.37 -15.18
C GLU A 35 2.54 -7.02 -14.75
N VAL A 36 3.77 -6.98 -14.22
CA VAL A 36 4.48 -5.72 -13.93
C VAL A 36 4.68 -4.90 -15.22
N ALA A 37 5.11 -5.54 -16.31
CA ALA A 37 5.29 -4.88 -17.60
C ALA A 37 3.97 -4.37 -18.21
N ARG A 38 2.87 -5.10 -18.04
CA ARG A 38 1.53 -4.68 -18.49
C ARG A 38 0.99 -3.50 -17.71
N CYS A 39 1.24 -3.45 -16.39
CA CYS A 39 0.89 -2.31 -15.57
C CYS A 39 1.62 -1.03 -16.01
N SER A 40 2.86 -1.14 -16.51
CA SER A 40 3.74 0.02 -16.80
C SER A 40 3.23 1.04 -17.82
N ALA A 41 2.20 0.72 -18.63
CA ALA A 41 1.62 1.67 -19.58
C ALA A 41 0.85 2.80 -18.88
N ASP A 42 0.15 2.49 -17.77
CA ASP A 42 -0.76 3.41 -17.07
C ASP A 42 -0.52 3.43 -15.54
N ALA A 43 0.24 2.47 -15.03
CA ALA A 43 0.56 2.28 -13.62
C ALA A 43 2.05 1.97 -13.42
N THR A 44 2.76 2.86 -12.75
CA THR A 44 4.17 2.61 -12.45
C THR A 44 4.29 1.78 -11.18
N VAL A 45 4.78 0.54 -11.29
CA VAL A 45 5.17 -0.19 -10.08
C VAL A 45 6.48 0.41 -9.61
N ASN A 46 6.50 0.91 -8.37
CA ASN A 46 7.67 1.52 -7.76
C ASN A 46 8.23 2.76 -8.52
N ALA A 47 7.51 3.36 -9.48
CA ALA A 47 8.00 4.41 -10.38
C ALA A 47 9.27 4.04 -11.22
N PRO A 48 9.42 4.54 -12.47
CA PRO A 48 10.59 4.22 -13.30
C PRO A 48 11.91 4.71 -12.67
N GLY A 49 12.98 3.91 -12.74
CA GLY A 49 14.32 4.27 -12.24
C GLY A 49 14.53 4.05 -10.73
N ARG A 50 13.69 3.23 -10.10
CA ARG A 50 13.63 3.04 -8.65
C ARG A 50 13.92 1.60 -8.23
N PRO A 51 14.19 1.33 -6.94
CA PRO A 51 14.64 0.02 -6.47
C PRO A 51 13.61 -1.09 -6.71
N THR A 52 14.07 -2.25 -7.18
CA THR A 52 13.25 -3.48 -7.27
C THR A 52 12.96 -4.10 -5.91
N THR A 53 13.58 -3.58 -4.84
CA THR A 53 13.43 -4.03 -3.46
C THR A 53 12.26 -3.40 -2.72
N GLY A 54 11.54 -2.45 -3.33
CA GLY A 54 10.43 -1.69 -2.70
C GLY A 54 10.82 -0.27 -2.26
N PHE A 55 9.94 0.37 -1.49
CA PHE A 55 10.10 1.72 -0.92
C PHE A 55 9.77 1.77 0.56
N PRO A 56 10.42 2.65 1.35
CA PRO A 56 9.86 3.02 2.64
C PRO A 56 8.47 3.60 2.44
N TYR A 57 7.55 3.27 3.33
CA TYR A 57 6.21 3.85 3.29
C TYR A 57 6.29 5.35 3.51
N ALA A 58 5.58 6.11 2.66
CA ALA A 58 5.48 7.55 2.75
C ALA A 58 4.02 7.98 2.75
N ALA A 59 3.72 9.01 3.53
CA ALA A 59 2.38 9.58 3.57
C ALA A 59 1.98 10.28 2.27
N PRO A 60 0.68 10.26 1.91
CA PRO A 60 0.22 10.98 0.73
C PRO A 60 0.51 12.48 0.93
N ALA A 61 0.97 13.12 -0.14
CA ALA A 61 1.00 14.57 -0.21
C ALA A 61 -0.42 15.16 -0.15
N ALA A 62 -0.53 16.49 0.00
CA ALA A 62 -1.82 17.17 0.10
C ALA A 62 -2.71 17.01 -1.16
N ASP A 63 -2.10 16.76 -2.32
CA ASP A 63 -2.75 16.52 -3.60
C ASP A 63 -2.86 15.04 -3.97
N GLU A 64 -2.57 14.13 -3.02
CA GLU A 64 -2.55 12.68 -3.25
C GLU A 64 -3.56 11.95 -2.37
N VAL A 65 -4.08 10.85 -2.92
CA VAL A 65 -4.85 9.86 -2.17
C VAL A 65 -4.16 8.51 -2.34
N GLN A 66 -4.07 7.76 -1.25
CA GLN A 66 -3.54 6.40 -1.28
C GLN A 66 -4.65 5.37 -1.06
N LEU A 67 -4.62 4.26 -1.80
CA LEU A 67 -5.35 3.04 -1.48
C LEU A 67 -4.37 2.08 -0.80
N LEU A 68 -4.66 1.70 0.44
CA LEU A 68 -3.82 0.82 1.25
C LEU A 68 -4.43 -0.57 1.30
N CYS A 69 -3.65 -1.57 0.88
CA CYS A 69 -4.05 -2.95 0.98
C CYS A 69 -3.79 -3.44 2.40
N VAL A 70 -4.83 -3.83 3.12
CA VAL A 70 -4.74 -4.33 4.50
C VAL A 70 -5.34 -5.73 4.61
N GLN A 71 -4.90 -6.47 5.61
CA GLN A 71 -5.49 -7.74 6.01
C GLN A 71 -6.25 -7.54 7.32
N ASN A 72 -7.49 -8.00 7.40
CA ASN A 72 -8.25 -7.99 8.64
C ASN A 72 -7.83 -9.15 9.58
N THR A 73 -8.25 -9.13 10.84
CA THR A 73 -7.93 -10.18 11.83
C THR A 73 -8.44 -11.58 11.46
N ALA A 74 -9.48 -11.67 10.63
CA ALA A 74 -9.98 -12.94 10.08
C ALA A 74 -9.17 -13.42 8.86
N GLY A 75 -8.13 -12.68 8.44
CA GLY A 75 -7.27 -13.00 7.31
C GLY A 75 -7.79 -12.52 5.95
N GLY A 76 -8.95 -11.85 5.91
CA GLY A 76 -9.53 -11.30 4.69
C GLY A 76 -8.82 -10.03 4.22
N MET A 77 -8.71 -9.86 2.91
CA MET A 77 -8.13 -8.67 2.29
C MET A 77 -9.15 -7.53 2.25
N HIS A 78 -8.70 -6.31 2.55
CA HIS A 78 -9.52 -5.10 2.54
C HIS A 78 -8.71 -3.90 2.03
N TRP A 79 -9.40 -2.85 1.59
CA TRP A 79 -8.76 -1.62 1.12
C TRP A 79 -9.19 -0.43 1.97
N LEU A 80 -8.21 0.25 2.56
CA LEU A 80 -8.42 1.55 3.19
C LEU A 80 -8.06 2.65 2.21
N THR A 81 -8.72 3.79 2.32
CA THR A 81 -8.26 5.01 1.66
C THR A 81 -7.51 5.89 2.66
N ARG A 82 -6.47 6.56 2.21
CA ARG A 82 -5.69 7.47 3.04
C ARG A 82 -5.46 8.78 2.30
N GLY A 83 -5.91 9.88 2.90
CA GLY A 83 -5.54 11.23 2.51
C GLY A 83 -4.47 11.80 3.44
N ALA A 84 -4.02 13.03 3.18
CA ALA A 84 -3.01 13.68 4.00
C ALA A 84 -3.39 13.80 5.50
N ASN A 85 -4.69 13.88 5.79
CA ASN A 85 -5.21 14.18 7.13
C ASN A 85 -5.81 12.96 7.86
N GLY A 86 -5.83 11.78 7.26
CA GLY A 86 -6.46 10.63 7.91
C GLY A 86 -6.74 9.45 6.99
N PHE A 87 -7.34 8.43 7.60
CA PHE A 87 -7.74 7.20 6.95
C PHE A 87 -9.27 7.15 6.85
N TYR A 88 -9.78 6.60 5.77
CA TYR A 88 -11.20 6.30 5.61
C TYR A 88 -11.37 4.83 5.25
N ASP A 89 -12.20 4.15 6.03
CA ASP A 89 -12.61 2.76 5.80
C ASP A 89 -13.95 2.73 5.03
N PRO A 90 -13.97 2.30 3.76
CA PRO A 90 -15.20 2.21 2.99
C PRO A 90 -16.13 1.09 3.44
N GLY A 91 -15.65 0.13 4.25
CA GLY A 91 -16.45 -0.99 4.76
C GLY A 91 -17.46 -0.57 5.82
N ASP A 92 -17.10 0.41 6.65
CA ASP A 92 -17.97 0.95 7.72
C ASP A 92 -18.25 2.46 7.60
N ALA A 93 -17.73 3.10 6.55
CA ALA A 93 -17.83 4.53 6.28
C ALA A 93 -17.24 5.42 7.39
N SER A 94 -16.25 4.93 8.15
CA SER A 94 -15.61 5.67 9.22
C SER A 94 -14.35 6.41 8.76
N ILE A 95 -14.08 7.56 9.40
CA ILE A 95 -12.82 8.29 9.30
C ILE A 95 -12.03 8.05 10.59
N ASN A 96 -10.78 7.63 10.46
CA ASN A 96 -9.88 7.39 11.58
C ASN A 96 -8.59 8.21 11.44
N ASN A 97 -8.38 9.13 12.39
CA ASN A 97 -7.17 9.96 12.45
C ASN A 97 -6.17 9.47 13.50
N GLY A 98 -6.49 8.39 14.23
CA GLY A 98 -5.64 7.76 15.23
C GLY A 98 -4.73 6.67 14.67
N TRP A 99 -4.96 6.22 13.43
CA TRP A 99 -4.08 5.26 12.77
C TRP A 99 -2.81 5.95 12.26
N SER A 100 -1.71 5.21 12.27
CA SER A 100 -0.48 5.63 11.60
C SER A 100 0.24 4.41 11.05
N ILE A 101 1.08 4.63 10.04
CA ILE A 101 1.91 3.60 9.43
C ILE A 101 3.35 4.13 9.44
N GLY A 102 4.25 3.37 10.06
CA GLY A 102 5.69 3.66 10.08
C GLY A 102 6.32 3.51 8.71
N THR A 103 7.55 4.01 8.54
CA THR A 103 8.28 3.89 7.27
C THR A 103 8.58 2.45 6.87
N ASP A 104 8.57 1.53 7.83
CA ASP A 104 8.68 0.08 7.71
C ASP A 104 7.32 -0.60 7.40
N GLY A 105 6.24 0.17 7.24
CA GLY A 105 4.91 -0.37 7.01
C GLY A 105 4.23 -0.92 8.26
N THR A 106 4.81 -0.77 9.47
CA THR A 106 4.15 -1.14 10.71
C THR A 106 2.97 -0.20 10.97
N MET A 107 1.76 -0.76 11.00
CA MET A 107 0.55 0.00 11.31
C MET A 107 0.32 0.03 12.83
N SER A 108 0.22 1.22 13.41
CA SER A 108 -0.12 1.39 14.82
C SER A 108 -1.62 1.65 15.00
N ALA A 109 -2.13 1.30 16.20
CA ALA A 109 -3.53 1.09 16.61
C ALA A 109 -4.07 -0.35 16.37
N PRO A 110 -3.64 -1.32 17.22
CA PRO A 110 -4.08 -2.73 17.16
C PRO A 110 -5.59 -2.98 17.37
N LEU A 111 -6.38 -1.98 17.76
CA LEU A 111 -7.84 -2.11 17.93
C LEU A 111 -8.61 -2.04 16.60
N ALA A 112 -7.95 -1.66 15.50
CA ALA A 112 -8.57 -1.52 14.19
C ALA A 112 -8.84 -2.83 13.45
N GLY A 113 -8.28 -3.93 13.95
CA GLY A 113 -8.42 -5.24 13.29
C GLY A 113 -7.74 -5.34 11.93
N TYR A 114 -6.91 -4.38 11.51
CA TYR A 114 -6.20 -4.38 10.23
C TYR A 114 -4.68 -4.40 10.39
N GLY A 115 -4.01 -5.17 9.53
CA GLY A 115 -2.56 -5.15 9.33
C GLY A 115 -2.23 -4.68 7.92
N PHE A 116 -1.36 -3.68 7.79
CA PHE A 116 -0.93 -3.20 6.48
C PHE A 116 -0.06 -4.24 5.77
N THR A 117 -0.42 -4.57 4.53
CA THR A 117 0.28 -5.61 3.76
C THR A 117 1.54 -5.10 3.08
N GLY A 118 1.85 -3.80 3.18
CA GLY A 118 2.97 -3.19 2.49
C GLY A 118 2.67 -2.84 1.02
N ILE A 119 1.45 -3.06 0.53
CA ILE A 119 1.05 -2.66 -0.83
C ILE A 119 0.17 -1.42 -0.74
N TRP A 120 0.53 -0.36 -1.48
CA TRP A 120 -0.34 0.79 -1.65
C TRP A 120 -0.33 1.34 -3.06
N ILE A 121 -1.42 2.01 -3.42
CA ILE A 121 -1.59 2.67 -4.69
C ILE A 121 -1.67 4.17 -4.43
N VAL A 122 -0.85 4.96 -5.10
CA VAL A 122 -0.94 6.43 -5.09
C VAL A 122 -1.79 6.87 -6.28
N LEU A 123 -2.79 7.69 -5.99
CA LEU A 123 -3.66 8.36 -6.95
C LEU A 123 -3.36 9.86 -6.92
N LYS A 124 -3.00 10.41 -8.08
CA LYS A 124 -2.69 11.84 -8.31
C LYS A 124 -3.39 12.34 -9.56
#